data_AF-A0A8S4QWP3-F1
#
_entry.id   AF-A0A8S4QWP3-F1
#
_cell.length_a   1.000
_cell.length_b   1.000
_cell.length_c   1.000
_cell.angle_alpha   90.00
_cell.angle_beta   90.00
_cell.angle_gamma   90.00
#
_symmetry.space_group_name_H-M   'P 1'
#
loop_
_entity.id
_entity.type
_entity.pdbx_description
1 polymer ?
#
loop_
_entity_poly.entity_id
_entity_poly.type
_entity_poly.pdbx_seq_one_letter_code
_entity_poly.pdbx_strand_id
1 'polypeptide(L)'
;MKSLFIHSFTNLTIEEQLSVSFSLGYTPEFTRSTLSPQRVTVQLNLPPRVPGQEVKKRTKELSEFFRSYEPYGHKVGEVQEVLVTDVSHDKNFYVAHNQFYEQVLVPKETSYMGKMLTVRITSAGKFSMMGQPMDKPKMPGLAQPLKKGEVSGLLQAETKRVVPVPILMLLLAVVVRLLWIFL
;
A
#
# COMPACT_ATOMS: atom_id res chain seq x y z
N MET A 1 -14.53 18.20 -33.80
CA MET A 1 -15.24 17.87 -32.53
C MET A 1 -14.33 17.78 -31.29
N LYS A 2 -13.00 17.57 -31.40
CA LYS A 2 -12.08 17.54 -30.24
C LYS A 2 -11.65 18.92 -29.68
N SER A 3 -11.96 20.02 -30.38
CA SER A 3 -11.53 21.38 -29.99
C SER A 3 -12.41 22.01 -28.90
N LEU A 4 -13.69 21.62 -28.81
CA LEU A 4 -14.62 22.17 -27.81
C LEU A 4 -14.42 21.61 -26.39
N PHE A 5 -13.68 20.50 -26.24
CA PHE A 5 -13.54 19.83 -24.93
C PHE A 5 -12.48 20.49 -24.03
N ILE A 6 -11.45 21.10 -24.62
CA ILE A 6 -10.36 21.74 -23.85
C ILE A 6 -10.74 23.16 -23.41
N HIS A 7 -11.56 23.85 -24.20
CA HIS A 7 -12.05 25.19 -23.85
C HIS A 7 -13.04 25.21 -22.67
N SER A 8 -13.63 24.06 -22.30
CA SER A 8 -14.59 24.01 -21.19
C SER A 8 -13.93 23.92 -19.81
N PHE A 9 -12.68 23.44 -19.72
CA PHE A 9 -12.01 23.22 -18.42
C PHE A 9 -11.34 24.48 -17.84
N THR A 10 -11.04 25.49 -18.67
CA THR A 10 -10.37 26.72 -18.21
C THR A 10 -11.31 27.69 -17.47
N ASN A 11 -12.62 27.44 -17.52
CA ASN A 11 -13.66 28.23 -16.86
C ASN A 11 -14.39 27.46 -15.74
N LEU A 12 -13.94 26.25 -15.40
CA LEU A 12 -14.50 25.50 -14.29
C LEU A 12 -14.14 26.19 -12.97
N THR A 13 -15.14 26.39 -12.11
CA THR A 13 -14.92 26.87 -10.75
C THR A 13 -14.20 25.79 -9.92
N ILE A 14 -13.54 26.18 -8.83
CA ILE A 14 -12.77 25.26 -7.98
C ILE A 14 -13.65 24.13 -7.42
N GLU A 15 -14.92 24.41 -7.11
CA GLU A 15 -15.93 23.42 -6.72
C GLU A 15 -16.12 22.32 -7.77
N GLU A 16 -16.10 22.71 -9.04
CA GLU A 16 -16.30 21.81 -10.17
C GLU A 16 -15.06 20.95 -10.41
N GLN A 17 -13.85 21.51 -10.24
CA GLN A 17 -12.59 20.77 -10.25
C GLN A 17 -12.50 19.75 -9.11
N LEU A 18 -12.88 20.14 -7.88
CA LEU A 18 -12.90 19.24 -6.73
C LEU A 18 -13.98 18.14 -6.87
N SER A 19 -15.15 18.45 -7.44
CA SER A 19 -16.20 17.46 -7.70
C SER A 19 -15.76 16.38 -8.69
N VAL A 20 -14.96 16.75 -9.70
CA VAL A 20 -14.38 15.81 -10.67
C VAL A 20 -13.31 14.94 -10.01
N SER A 21 -12.45 15.51 -9.16
CA SER A 21 -11.45 14.73 -8.40
C SER A 21 -12.08 13.78 -7.39
N PHE A 22 -13.17 14.20 -6.72
CA PHE A 22 -13.91 13.38 -5.75
C PHE A 22 -14.69 12.24 -6.42
N SER A 23 -15.32 12.50 -7.58
CA SER A 23 -16.02 11.45 -8.36
C SER A 23 -15.07 10.41 -8.98
N LEU A 24 -13.81 10.78 -9.22
CA LEU A 24 -12.77 9.88 -9.74
C LEU A 24 -11.93 9.22 -8.63
N GLY A 25 -12.21 9.49 -7.35
CA GLY A 25 -11.55 8.84 -6.21
C GLY A 25 -10.08 9.20 -6.00
N TYR A 26 -9.62 10.34 -6.53
CA TYR A 26 -8.23 10.80 -6.36
C TYR A 26 -8.09 11.74 -5.15
N THR A 27 -7.19 11.42 -4.22
CA THR A 27 -6.75 12.34 -3.16
C THR A 27 -5.75 13.35 -3.74
N PRO A 28 -5.95 14.66 -3.58
CA PRO A 28 -5.04 15.65 -4.14
C PRO A 28 -3.73 15.72 -3.34
N GLU A 29 -2.65 15.19 -3.91
CA GLU A 29 -1.30 15.29 -3.37
C GLU A 29 -0.62 16.57 -3.89
N PHE A 30 -0.28 17.50 -2.99
CA PHE A 30 0.30 18.80 -3.33
C PHE A 30 1.84 18.73 -3.32
N THR A 31 2.47 18.36 -4.43
CA THR A 31 3.93 18.47 -4.61
C THR A 31 4.31 19.80 -5.30
N ARG A 32 5.08 20.66 -4.60
CA ARG A 32 5.80 21.77 -5.23
C ARG A 32 7.04 21.24 -5.94
N SER A 33 6.92 20.81 -7.18
CA SER A 33 8.09 20.55 -8.02
C SER A 33 8.54 21.86 -8.69
N THR A 34 9.68 22.40 -8.27
CA THR A 34 10.40 23.43 -9.03
C THR A 34 11.13 22.75 -10.18
N LEU A 35 10.46 22.56 -11.31
CA LEU A 35 11.09 22.06 -12.52
C LEU A 35 12.07 23.13 -13.05
N SER A 36 13.37 22.89 -12.90
CA SER A 36 14.41 23.65 -13.64
C SER A 36 14.30 23.31 -15.13
N PRO A 37 14.11 24.30 -16.03
CA PRO A 37 13.92 24.01 -17.44
C PRO A 37 15.23 23.54 -18.07
N GLN A 38 15.28 22.28 -18.51
CA GLN A 38 16.29 21.84 -19.46
C GLN A 38 16.03 22.54 -20.80
N ARG A 39 17.10 23.07 -21.39
CA ARG A 39 17.13 23.96 -22.55
C ARG A 39 16.78 23.21 -23.84
N VAL A 40 15.51 22.89 -24.05
CA VAL A 40 14.94 22.56 -25.37
C VAL A 40 13.57 23.24 -25.47
N THR A 41 13.56 24.50 -25.90
CA THR A 41 12.34 25.30 -26.01
C THR A 41 11.58 24.94 -27.28
N VAL A 42 10.73 23.92 -27.20
CA VAL A 42 9.48 23.94 -27.97
C VAL A 42 8.65 25.06 -27.36
N GLN A 43 8.40 26.14 -28.09
CA GLN A 43 7.55 27.24 -27.62
C GLN A 43 6.13 26.70 -27.47
N LEU A 44 5.83 26.16 -26.29
CA LEU A 44 4.48 25.88 -25.86
C LEU A 44 3.76 27.22 -25.77
N ASN A 45 2.68 27.37 -26.53
CA ASN A 45 1.82 28.55 -26.49
C ASN A 45 1.03 28.52 -25.17
N LEU A 46 1.71 28.82 -24.05
CA LEU A 46 1.12 28.84 -22.72
C LEU A 46 0.17 30.03 -22.62
N PRO A 47 -1.00 29.85 -21.98
CA PRO A 47 -1.89 30.97 -21.71
C PRO A 47 -1.18 32.06 -20.90
N PRO A 48 -1.60 33.33 -21.05
CA PRO A 48 -1.01 34.43 -20.32
C PRO A 48 -1.06 34.18 -18.81
N ARG A 49 0.02 34.57 -18.12
CA ARG A 49 0.17 34.32 -16.68
C ARG A 49 -0.94 35.05 -15.91
N VAL A 50 -1.62 34.32 -15.03
CA VAL A 50 -2.63 34.87 -14.12
C VAL A 50 -1.99 35.96 -13.23
N PRO A 51 -2.65 37.12 -13.02
CA PRO A 51 -2.14 38.17 -12.14
C PRO A 51 -1.81 37.65 -10.74
N GLY A 52 -0.68 38.10 -10.17
CA GLY A 52 -0.19 37.60 -8.88
C GLY A 52 -1.15 37.80 -7.70
N GLN A 53 -1.96 38.87 -7.72
CA GLN A 53 -2.99 39.12 -6.69
C GLN A 53 -4.06 38.03 -6.68
N GLU A 54 -4.51 37.61 -7.87
CA GLU A 54 -5.51 36.56 -8.02
C GLU A 54 -4.94 35.19 -7.62
N VAL A 55 -3.67 34.91 -7.96
CA VAL A 55 -2.97 33.71 -7.49
C VAL A 55 -2.89 33.68 -5.97
N LYS A 56 -2.55 34.81 -5.33
CA LYS A 56 -2.45 34.91 -3.87
C LYS A 56 -3.82 34.72 -3.20
N LYS A 57 -4.87 35.35 -3.74
CA LYS A 57 -6.25 35.20 -3.26
C LYS A 57 -6.69 33.73 -3.29
N ARG A 58 -6.58 33.09 -4.46
CA ARG A 58 -6.97 31.68 -4.65
C ARG A 58 -6.15 30.73 -3.78
N THR A 59 -4.84 30.97 -3.66
CA THR A 59 -3.97 30.14 -2.81
C THR A 59 -4.37 30.25 -1.35
N LYS A 60 -4.77 31.45 -0.89
CA LYS A 60 -5.26 31.67 0.47
C LYS A 60 -6.57 30.94 0.72
N GLU A 61 -7.56 31.11 -0.16
CA GLU A 61 -8.86 30.43 -0.06
C GLU A 61 -8.69 28.90 -0.03
N LEU A 62 -7.87 28.36 -0.93
CA LEU A 62 -7.56 26.93 -0.96
C LEU A 62 -6.84 26.46 0.31
N SER A 63 -5.93 27.27 0.85
CA SER A 63 -5.23 26.95 2.11
C SER A 63 -6.18 26.95 3.30
N GLU A 64 -7.16 27.85 3.33
CA GLU A 64 -8.20 27.91 4.36
C GLU A 64 -9.12 26.70 4.28
N PHE A 65 -9.61 26.38 3.07
CA PHE A 65 -10.38 25.16 2.83
C PHE A 65 -9.60 23.90 3.21
N PHE A 66 -8.33 23.81 2.81
CA PHE A 66 -7.50 22.66 3.18
C PHE A 66 -7.39 22.54 4.71
N ARG A 67 -7.33 23.63 5.47
CA ARG A 67 -7.23 23.56 6.93
C ARG A 67 -8.54 23.23 7.64
N SER A 68 -9.69 23.38 6.98
CA SER A 68 -11.00 23.29 7.64
C SER A 68 -11.48 21.86 7.91
N TYR A 69 -11.01 20.87 7.15
CA TYR A 69 -11.45 19.47 7.29
C TYR A 69 -10.40 18.55 7.93
N GLU A 70 -10.85 17.42 8.48
CA GLU A 70 -10.01 16.37 9.04
C GLU A 70 -10.14 15.06 8.22
N PRO A 71 -9.07 14.61 7.52
CA PRO A 71 -9.19 13.49 6.58
C PRO A 71 -9.32 12.13 7.26
N TYR A 72 -8.73 11.94 8.45
CA TYR A 72 -8.57 10.62 9.05
C TYR A 72 -9.43 10.37 10.29
N GLY A 73 -10.30 11.32 10.67
CA GLY A 73 -11.11 11.20 11.89
C GLY A 73 -11.95 9.92 11.95
N HIS A 74 -12.43 9.44 10.80
CA HIS A 74 -13.19 8.20 10.69
C HIS A 74 -12.39 6.92 10.96
N LYS A 75 -11.04 7.00 10.94
CA LYS A 75 -10.14 5.86 11.16
C LYS A 75 -9.78 5.65 12.62
N VAL A 76 -10.14 6.60 13.49
CA VAL A 76 -9.86 6.50 14.93
C VAL A 76 -10.60 5.29 15.51
N GLY A 77 -9.86 4.43 16.20
CA GLY A 77 -10.35 3.16 16.75
C GLY A 77 -10.11 1.96 15.84
N GLU A 78 -9.81 2.14 14.56
CA GLU A 78 -9.48 1.04 13.65
C GLU A 78 -8.17 0.36 14.02
N VAL A 79 -8.05 -0.92 13.67
CA VAL A 79 -6.81 -1.68 13.75
C VAL A 79 -6.25 -1.84 12.35
N GLN A 80 -5.02 -1.41 12.15
CA GLN A 80 -4.36 -1.39 10.84
C GLN A 80 -2.98 -2.04 10.93
N GLU A 81 -2.54 -2.61 9.82
CA GLU A 81 -1.17 -3.09 9.66
C GLU A 81 -0.32 -2.00 9.00
N VAL A 82 0.83 -1.67 9.60
CA VAL A 82 1.69 -0.58 9.16
C VAL A 82 3.15 -1.02 9.09
N LEU A 83 3.88 -0.57 8.08
CA LEU A 83 5.32 -0.77 7.94
C LEU A 83 6.06 0.45 8.49
N VAL A 84 6.97 0.24 9.43
CA VAL A 84 7.79 1.33 10.00
C VAL A 84 9.01 1.58 9.12
N THR A 85 9.17 2.81 8.62
CA THR A 85 10.20 3.13 7.61
C THR A 85 11.12 4.28 7.98
N ASP A 86 10.65 5.26 8.76
CA ASP A 86 11.40 6.50 9.00
C ASP A 86 11.26 7.03 10.43
N VAL A 87 12.04 8.05 10.77
CA VAL A 87 12.01 8.79 12.03
C VAL A 87 11.21 10.07 11.85
N SER A 88 10.33 10.38 12.80
CA SER A 88 9.56 11.63 12.75
C SER A 88 10.47 12.86 12.78
N HIS A 89 9.96 14.00 12.25
CA HIS A 89 10.70 15.26 12.22
C HIS A 89 11.15 15.74 13.61
N ASP A 90 10.30 15.56 14.62
CA ASP A 90 10.59 15.88 16.02
C ASP A 90 11.45 14.81 16.72
N LYS A 91 11.77 13.72 16.03
CA LYS A 91 12.57 12.57 16.48
C LYS A 91 12.01 11.80 17.67
N ASN A 92 10.77 12.07 18.09
CA ASN A 92 10.13 11.40 19.22
C ASN A 92 9.39 10.12 18.84
N PHE A 93 9.04 9.96 17.56
CA PHE A 93 8.26 8.85 17.03
C PHE A 93 8.94 8.20 15.83
N TYR A 94 8.45 7.03 15.43
CA TYR A 94 8.68 6.51 14.09
C TYR A 94 7.49 6.77 13.19
N VAL A 95 7.78 6.93 11.91
CA VAL A 95 6.83 7.06 10.82
C VAL A 95 6.60 5.66 10.25
N ALA A 96 5.35 5.24 10.29
CA ALA A 96 4.89 4.02 9.65
C ALA A 96 3.85 4.34 8.57
N HIS A 97 3.73 3.47 7.58
CA HIS A 97 2.77 3.60 6.49
C HIS A 97 1.85 2.39 6.43
N ASN A 98 0.56 2.61 6.29
CA ASN A 98 -0.39 1.55 5.97
C ASN A 98 -0.36 1.24 4.45
N GLN A 99 -1.22 0.33 4.00
CA GLN A 99 -1.35 -0.05 2.59
C GLN A 99 -1.69 1.13 1.65
N PHE A 100 -2.30 2.20 2.18
CA PHE A 100 -2.65 3.42 1.44
C PHE A 100 -1.55 4.49 1.54
N TYR A 101 -0.38 4.14 2.07
CA TYR A 101 0.74 5.04 2.35
C TYR A 101 0.42 6.19 3.31
N GLU A 102 -0.69 6.09 4.05
CA GLU A 102 -1.02 7.10 5.05
C GLU A 102 -0.07 7.01 6.24
N GLN A 103 0.34 8.18 6.71
CA GLN A 103 1.33 8.29 7.78
C GLN A 103 0.71 7.98 9.15
N VAL A 104 1.28 7.00 9.84
CA VAL A 104 0.94 6.61 11.22
C VAL A 104 2.18 6.76 12.10
N LEU A 105 2.08 7.61 13.12
CA LEU A 105 3.13 7.80 14.11
C LEU A 105 3.02 6.73 15.19
N VAL A 106 4.12 6.01 15.42
CA VAL A 106 4.21 4.96 16.43
C VAL A 106 5.32 5.27 17.45
N PRO A 107 5.24 4.75 18.68
CA PRO A 107 6.29 4.94 19.68
C PRO A 107 7.66 4.51 19.15
N LYS A 108 8.68 5.28 19.52
CA LYS A 108 10.05 5.06 19.05
C LYS A 108 10.75 3.96 19.84
N GLU A 109 10.40 2.71 19.56
CA GLU A 109 11.07 1.53 20.12
C GLU A 109 12.03 0.92 19.10
N THR A 110 13.31 0.77 19.44
CA THR A 110 14.37 0.30 18.52
C THR A 110 14.05 -1.02 17.82
N SER A 111 13.16 -1.84 18.42
CA SER A 111 12.71 -3.10 17.86
C SER A 111 11.78 -2.95 16.64
N TYR A 112 11.23 -1.77 16.36
CA TYR A 112 10.16 -1.55 15.36
C TYR A 112 10.65 -1.17 13.97
N MET A 113 11.79 -0.50 13.84
CA MET A 113 12.27 0.02 12.56
C MET A 113 12.39 -1.09 11.50
N GLY A 114 11.85 -0.87 10.31
CA GLY A 114 11.85 -1.83 9.20
C GLY A 114 10.92 -3.03 9.39
N LYS A 115 10.01 -3.00 10.37
CA LYS A 115 9.10 -4.10 10.67
C LYS A 115 7.64 -3.70 10.49
N MET A 116 6.80 -4.73 10.31
CA MET A 116 5.34 -4.59 10.30
C MET A 116 4.81 -4.58 11.74
N LEU A 117 3.91 -3.67 12.02
CA LEU A 117 3.19 -3.55 13.29
C LEU A 117 1.69 -3.63 13.04
N THR A 118 0.98 -4.31 13.94
CA THR A 118 -0.46 -4.17 14.07
C THR A 118 -0.73 -3.09 15.10
N VAL A 119 -1.34 -1.98 14.67
CA VAL A 119 -1.56 -0.78 15.49
C VAL A 119 -3.05 -0.47 15.57
N ARG A 120 -3.50 0.02 16.73
CA ARG A 120 -4.80 0.68 16.88
C ARG A 120 -4.62 2.18 16.71
N ILE A 121 -5.41 2.79 15.83
CA ILE A 121 -5.40 4.25 15.67
C ILE A 121 -6.08 4.88 16.90
N THR A 122 -5.34 5.71 17.64
CA THR A 122 -5.83 6.35 18.87
C THR A 122 -6.29 7.78 18.66
N SER A 123 -5.67 8.49 17.72
CA SER A 123 -6.08 9.82 17.30
C SER A 123 -5.69 10.09 15.86
N ALA A 124 -6.36 11.06 15.25
CA ALA A 124 -6.07 11.56 13.93
C ALA A 124 -5.59 13.02 14.02
N GLY A 125 -4.75 13.40 13.07
CA GLY A 125 -4.36 14.78 12.81
C GLY A 125 -4.48 15.07 11.31
N LYS A 126 -4.08 16.27 10.90
CA LYS A 126 -4.27 16.70 9.52
C LYS A 126 -3.48 15.87 8.49
N PHE A 127 -2.26 15.47 8.86
CA PHE A 127 -1.30 14.83 7.95
C PHE A 127 -0.85 13.45 8.43
N SER A 128 -1.25 13.05 9.64
CA SER A 128 -0.85 11.78 10.23
C SER A 128 -1.88 11.30 11.24
N MET A 129 -1.79 10.02 11.59
CA MET A 129 -2.54 9.40 12.67
C MET A 129 -1.58 8.96 13.78
N MET A 130 -2.06 8.81 15.01
CA MET A 130 -1.31 8.18 16.10
C MET A 130 -1.72 6.72 16.21
N GLY A 131 -0.73 5.81 16.18
CA GLY A 131 -0.93 4.37 16.28
C GLY A 131 -0.34 3.82 17.58
N GLN A 132 -1.16 3.10 18.34
CA GLN A 132 -0.70 2.32 19.49
C GLN A 132 -0.43 0.87 19.05
N PRO A 133 0.82 0.37 19.14
CA PRO A 133 1.14 -1.03 18.83
C PRO A 133 0.35 -1.98 19.74
N MET A 134 -0.25 -3.02 19.14
CA MET A 134 -0.99 -4.07 19.86
C MET A 134 -0.21 -5.38 19.96
N ASP A 135 0.56 -5.70 18.92
CA ASP A 135 1.30 -6.96 18.79
C ASP A 135 2.81 -6.75 18.72
N LYS A 136 3.56 -7.85 18.88
CA LYS A 136 5.00 -7.87 18.63
C LYS A 136 5.30 -7.59 17.14
N PRO A 137 6.42 -6.91 16.85
CA PRO A 137 6.77 -6.58 15.47
C PRO A 137 7.07 -7.81 14.63
N LYS A 138 6.55 -7.81 13.39
CA LYS A 138 6.69 -8.90 12.42
C LYS A 138 7.67 -8.48 11.33
N MET A 139 8.50 -9.41 10.84
CA MET A 139 9.37 -9.11 9.70
C MET A 139 8.57 -9.13 8.41
N PRO A 140 8.64 -8.08 7.57
CA PRO A 140 8.02 -8.12 6.25
C PRO A 140 8.72 -9.18 5.39
N GLY A 141 7.93 -10.07 4.78
CA GLY A 141 8.41 -10.87 3.64
C GLY A 141 9.13 -12.19 3.93
N LEU A 142 9.12 -12.73 5.16
CA LEU A 142 9.58 -14.10 5.38
C LEU A 142 8.39 -15.07 5.36
N ALA A 143 7.94 -15.41 4.15
CA ALA A 143 7.35 -16.73 3.96
C ALA A 143 8.39 -17.76 4.41
N GLN A 144 7.96 -18.84 5.07
CA GLN A 144 8.90 -19.91 5.40
C GLN A 144 9.61 -20.33 4.11
N PRO A 145 10.95 -20.43 4.11
CA PRO A 145 11.67 -20.85 2.92
C PRO A 145 11.09 -22.18 2.47
N LEU A 146 10.78 -22.29 1.18
CA LEU A 146 10.30 -23.53 0.58
C LEU A 146 11.22 -24.69 0.98
N LYS A 147 10.66 -25.87 1.24
CA LYS A 147 11.49 -27.03 1.57
C LYS A 147 12.44 -27.28 0.41
N LYS A 148 13.67 -27.71 0.71
CA LYS A 148 14.68 -27.99 -0.31
C LYS A 148 14.10 -28.94 -1.38
N GLY A 149 13.87 -28.43 -2.59
CA GLY A 149 13.27 -29.17 -3.71
C GLY A 149 11.85 -28.75 -4.09
N GLU A 150 11.19 -27.89 -3.33
CA GLU A 150 9.94 -27.23 -3.72
C GLU A 150 10.25 -25.99 -4.57
N VAL A 151 9.53 -25.83 -5.69
CA VAL A 151 9.63 -24.69 -6.59
C VAL A 151 8.28 -23.97 -6.57
N SER A 152 8.27 -22.64 -6.42
CA SER A 152 7.07 -21.81 -6.16
C SER A 152 6.01 -21.76 -7.28
N GLY A 153 6.06 -22.64 -8.29
CA GLY A 153 5.41 -22.40 -9.57
C GLY A 153 4.50 -23.49 -10.13
N LEU A 154 4.28 -24.62 -9.47
CA LEU A 154 3.44 -25.70 -10.02
C LEU A 154 2.48 -26.21 -8.95
N LEU A 155 1.18 -26.18 -9.27
CA LEU A 155 0.15 -26.89 -8.52
C LEU A 155 0.61 -28.36 -8.42
N GLN A 156 0.92 -28.80 -7.20
CA GLN A 156 1.25 -30.20 -6.95
C GLN A 156 0.04 -31.03 -7.35
N ALA A 157 0.12 -31.68 -8.51
CA ALA A 157 -0.72 -32.83 -8.79
C ALA A 157 -0.38 -33.86 -7.71
N GLU A 158 -1.26 -33.96 -6.71
CA GLU A 158 -1.29 -34.96 -5.65
C GLU A 158 -1.02 -36.34 -6.24
N THR A 159 0.25 -36.72 -6.35
CA THR A 159 0.66 -38.05 -6.79
C THR A 159 0.52 -38.94 -5.56
N LYS A 160 -0.74 -39.30 -5.28
CA LYS A 160 -1.09 -40.31 -4.30
C LYS A 160 -0.32 -41.57 -4.67
N ARG A 161 0.74 -41.89 -3.92
CA ARG A 161 1.50 -43.14 -4.10
C ARG A 161 0.64 -44.31 -3.62
N VAL A 162 -0.29 -44.71 -4.47
CA VAL A 162 -1.01 -45.98 -4.30
C VAL A 162 -0.02 -47.05 -4.68
N VAL A 163 0.37 -47.89 -3.72
CA VAL A 163 1.18 -49.08 -4.02
C VAL A 163 0.35 -49.89 -5.04
N PRO A 164 0.88 -50.18 -6.24
CA PRO A 164 0.09 -50.85 -7.23
C PRO A 164 -0.25 -52.24 -6.69
N VAL A 165 -1.55 -52.55 -6.64
CA VAL A 165 -2.14 -53.84 -6.23
C VAL A 165 -1.35 -55.06 -6.71
N PRO A 166 -0.75 -55.12 -7.93
CA PRO A 166 0.09 -56.26 -8.33
C PRO A 166 1.29 -56.53 -7.42
N ILE A 167 1.93 -55.50 -6.84
CA ILE A 167 3.10 -55.69 -5.96
C ILE A 167 2.68 -56.33 -4.63
N LEU A 168 1.52 -55.94 -4.09
CA LEU A 168 0.98 -56.53 -2.87
C LEU A 168 0.56 -58.00 -3.10
N MET A 169 -0.08 -58.27 -4.25
CA MET A 169 -0.45 -59.63 -4.67
C MET A 169 0.78 -60.54 -4.82
N LEU A 170 1.87 -60.02 -5.38
CA LEU A 170 3.10 -60.78 -5.57
C LEU A 170 3.78 -61.09 -4.22
N LEU A 171 3.84 -60.12 -3.30
CA LEU A 171 4.36 -60.34 -1.95
C LEU A 171 3.54 -61.39 -1.18
N LEU A 172 2.20 -61.31 -1.25
CA LEU A 172 1.31 -62.28 -0.63
C LEU A 172 1.54 -63.69 -1.19
N ALA A 173 1.64 -63.82 -2.52
CA ALA A 173 1.88 -65.10 -3.18
C ALA A 173 3.22 -65.74 -2.77
N VAL A 174 4.27 -64.94 -2.60
CA VAL A 174 5.58 -65.42 -2.11
C VAL A 174 5.46 -65.93 -0.67
N VAL A 175 4.77 -65.19 0.21
CA VAL A 175 4.56 -65.61 1.61
C VAL A 175 3.78 -66.92 1.70
N VAL A 176 2.68 -67.05 0.95
CA VAL A 176 1.88 -68.30 0.91
C VAL A 176 2.73 -69.47 0.41
N ARG A 177 3.56 -69.26 -0.62
CA ARG A 177 4.43 -70.30 -1.17
C ARG A 177 5.51 -70.74 -0.19
N LEU A 178 6.09 -69.81 0.57
CA LEU A 178 7.05 -70.13 1.62
C LEU A 178 6.37 -70.91 2.75
N LEU A 179 5.19 -70.50 3.19
CA LEU A 179 4.44 -71.22 4.23
C LEU A 179 4.07 -72.64 3.81
N TRP A 180 3.73 -72.86 2.53
CA TRP A 180 3.49 -74.20 2.00
C TRP A 180 4.74 -75.08 1.94
N ILE A 181 5.93 -74.48 1.80
CA ILE A 181 7.20 -75.21 1.76
C ILE A 181 7.64 -75.69 3.16
N PHE A 182 7.21 -74.99 4.22
CA PHE A 182 7.59 -75.29 5.60
C PHE A 182 6.51 -76.06 6.39
N LEU A 183 5.39 -76.42 5.75
CA LEU A 183 4.34 -77.29 6.28
C LEU A 183 4.39 -78.66 5.58
#